data_AF-A0A059LJL3-F1
#
_entry.id   AF-A0A059LJL3-F1
#
_cell.length_a   1.000
_cell.length_b   1.000
_cell.length_c   1.000
_cell.angle_alpha   90.00
_cell.angle_beta   90.00
_cell.angle_gamma   90.00
#
_symmetry.space_group_name_H-M   'P 1'
#
loop_
_entity.id
_entity.type
_entity.pdbx_description
1 polymer ?
#
loop_
_entity_poly.entity_id
_entity_poly.type
_entity_poly.pdbx_seq_one_letter_code
_entity_poly.pdbx_strand_id
1 'polypeptide(L)'
;MAKEAHHERVCTFLVAGDKTPASGNEIRAALESSDDEAKVEAMEKAISALLAGEQLPALFITMVRYVLPSENHTVQKLLLLYLETIQKHDAKGTLLPEMILICQNLRNNLQHPNEYVRGVTLRFLTRLQERELLEPLIPSVLSNLDHRHSYVRRYAVLALASIATRPFGEADVPDAPELLEKVLDSEQDAGTRRNAFRALAALSPQRASAFLFARADSAPAWPDSFATEALALLR
;
A
#
# COMPACT_ATOMS: atom_id res chain seq x y z
N MET A 1 10.79 20.61 20.40
CA MET A 1 10.50 21.19 19.07
C MET A 1 10.97 20.21 18.02
N ALA A 2 10.09 19.31 17.59
CA ALA A 2 10.40 18.35 16.52
C ALA A 2 10.31 19.07 15.19
N LYS A 3 11.40 19.06 14.40
CA LYS A 3 11.38 19.48 13.00
C LYS A 3 10.46 18.50 12.26
N GLU A 4 9.31 18.98 11.80
CA GLU A 4 8.52 18.26 10.79
C GLU A 4 9.44 18.00 9.59
N ALA A 5 9.64 16.72 9.25
CA ALA A 5 10.32 16.32 8.04
C ALA A 5 9.42 16.73 6.87
N HIS A 6 9.69 17.91 6.32
CA HIS A 6 9.05 18.41 5.11
C HIS A 6 9.44 17.47 3.97
N HIS A 7 8.63 16.44 3.72
CA HIS A 7 8.74 15.65 2.50
C HIS A 7 8.56 16.60 1.32
N GLU A 8 9.48 16.58 0.36
CA GLU A 8 9.29 17.27 -0.91
C GLU A 8 7.98 16.75 -1.52
N ARG A 9 6.96 17.63 -1.57
CA ARG A 9 5.60 17.27 -2.00
C ARG A 9 5.53 16.93 -3.48
N VAL A 10 6.53 17.34 -4.27
CA VAL A 10 6.56 17.17 -5.72
C VAL A 10 8.00 16.93 -6.14
N CYS A 11 8.28 15.77 -6.71
CA CYS A 11 9.48 15.57 -7.51
C CYS A 11 9.10 15.92 -8.95
N THR A 12 9.56 17.07 -9.46
CA THR A 12 9.31 17.48 -10.85
C THR A 12 10.22 16.67 -11.77
N PHE A 13 9.84 15.42 -12.01
CA PHE A 13 10.42 14.65 -13.10
C PHE A 13 9.74 15.09 -14.40
N LEU A 14 10.42 15.98 -15.14
CA LEU A 14 9.98 16.38 -16.47
C LEU A 14 10.08 15.18 -17.42
N VAL A 15 8.95 14.48 -17.62
CA VAL A 15 8.82 13.51 -18.69
C VAL A 15 8.68 14.30 -19.99
N ALA A 16 9.69 14.27 -20.85
CA ALA A 16 9.57 14.78 -22.21
C ALA A 16 8.52 13.93 -22.95
N GLY A 17 7.30 14.46 -23.07
CA GLY A 17 6.25 13.86 -23.87
C GLY A 17 6.15 14.59 -25.19
N ASP A 18 6.36 13.89 -26.31
CA ASP A 18 6.05 14.39 -27.66
C ASP A 18 4.53 14.63 -27.88
N LYS A 19 3.69 14.27 -26.90
CA LYS A 19 2.24 14.40 -26.95
C LYS A 19 1.80 15.67 -26.22
N THR A 20 0.96 16.47 -26.87
CA THR A 20 0.29 17.61 -26.24
C THR A 20 -0.41 17.19 -24.94
N PRO A 21 -0.23 17.92 -23.82
CA PRO A 21 -0.93 17.62 -22.58
C PRO A 21 -2.45 17.68 -22.84
N ALA A 22 -3.15 16.58 -22.57
CA ALA A 22 -4.59 16.52 -22.72
C ALA A 22 -5.24 17.48 -21.71
N SER A 23 -6.22 18.26 -22.16
CA SER A 23 -6.90 19.20 -21.27
C SER A 23 -7.62 18.44 -20.16
N GLY A 24 -7.60 18.95 -18.92
CA GLY A 24 -8.31 18.32 -17.81
C GLY A 24 -9.81 18.07 -18.06
N ASN A 25 -10.42 18.84 -18.97
CA ASN A 25 -11.81 18.62 -19.42
C ASN A 25 -11.95 17.41 -20.37
N GLU A 26 -10.97 17.16 -21.23
CA GLU A 26 -10.95 15.98 -22.12
C GLU A 26 -10.78 14.70 -21.31
N ILE A 27 -9.87 14.73 -20.33
CA ILE A 27 -9.67 13.63 -19.38
C ILE A 27 -10.99 13.35 -18.63
N ARG A 28 -11.65 14.40 -18.13
CA ARG A 28 -12.96 14.24 -17.46
C ARG A 28 -13.98 13.55 -18.36
N ALA A 29 -14.16 14.04 -19.59
CA ALA A 29 -15.14 13.49 -20.52
C ALA A 29 -14.85 12.02 -20.86
N ALA A 30 -13.58 11.65 -21.02
CA ALA A 30 -13.19 10.26 -21.28
C ALA A 30 -13.47 9.35 -20.07
N LEU A 31 -13.25 9.83 -18.83
CA LEU A 31 -13.56 9.07 -17.62
C LEU A 31 -15.07 8.86 -17.40
N GLU A 32 -15.90 9.80 -17.87
CA GLU A 32 -17.37 9.71 -17.81
C GLU A 32 -17.95 8.73 -18.84
N SER A 33 -17.17 8.37 -19.86
CA SER A 33 -17.58 7.39 -20.87
C SER A 33 -17.79 5.99 -20.27
N SER A 34 -18.55 5.16 -20.96
CA SER A 34 -18.71 3.74 -20.59
C SER A 34 -17.60 2.84 -21.16
N ASP A 35 -16.67 3.39 -21.92
CA ASP A 35 -15.59 2.64 -22.57
C ASP A 35 -14.40 2.48 -21.62
N ASP A 36 -14.07 1.24 -21.28
CA ASP A 36 -12.98 0.91 -20.39
C ASP A 36 -11.61 1.25 -20.98
N GLU A 37 -11.42 1.14 -22.30
CA GLU A 37 -10.15 1.46 -22.94
C GLU A 37 -9.90 2.98 -22.88
N ALA A 38 -10.92 3.78 -23.19
CA ALA A 38 -10.88 5.23 -23.01
C ALA A 38 -10.60 5.63 -21.54
N LYS A 39 -11.19 4.91 -20.57
CA LYS A 39 -10.90 5.14 -19.13
C LYS A 39 -9.45 4.83 -18.79
N VAL A 40 -8.89 3.74 -19.31
CA VAL A 40 -7.48 3.39 -19.07
C VAL A 40 -6.57 4.49 -19.59
N GLU A 41 -6.75 4.94 -20.84
CA GLU A 41 -5.93 6.01 -21.42
C GLU A 41 -6.10 7.33 -20.64
N ALA A 42 -7.33 7.65 -20.24
CA ALA A 42 -7.61 8.86 -19.45
C ALA A 42 -6.97 8.81 -18.05
N MET A 43 -6.97 7.64 -17.41
CA MET A 43 -6.31 7.42 -16.11
C MET A 43 -4.79 7.58 -16.22
N GLU A 44 -4.17 7.02 -17.25
CA GLU A 44 -2.72 7.18 -17.49
C GLU A 44 -2.34 8.64 -17.73
N LYS A 45 -3.15 9.38 -18.51
CA LYS A 45 -2.98 10.82 -18.72
C LYS A 45 -3.16 11.61 -17.42
N ALA A 46 -4.17 11.28 -16.61
CA ALA A 46 -4.42 11.95 -15.33
C ALA A 46 -3.25 11.78 -14.35
N ILE A 47 -2.72 10.56 -14.23
CA ILE A 47 -1.56 10.27 -13.37
C ILE A 47 -0.32 10.99 -13.90
N SER A 48 -0.09 10.97 -15.22
CA SER A 48 1.05 11.66 -15.83
C SER A 48 1.01 13.18 -15.59
N ALA A 49 -0.17 13.80 -15.72
CA ALA A 49 -0.36 15.22 -15.44
C ALA A 49 -0.12 15.56 -13.96
N LEU A 50 -0.63 14.73 -13.03
CA LEU A 50 -0.37 14.89 -11.60
C LEU A 50 1.13 14.77 -11.27
N LEU A 51 1.84 13.82 -11.87
CA LEU A 51 3.28 13.65 -11.68
C LEU A 51 4.09 14.82 -12.28
N ALA A 52 3.59 15.44 -13.34
CA ALA A 52 4.15 16.69 -13.89
C ALA A 52 3.91 17.92 -13.00
N GLY A 53 3.10 17.77 -11.94
CA GLY A 53 2.78 18.83 -10.98
C GLY A 53 1.49 19.58 -11.28
N GLU A 54 0.73 19.18 -12.31
CA GLU A 54 -0.57 19.79 -12.60
C GLU A 54 -1.59 19.42 -11.52
N GLN A 55 -2.27 20.42 -10.96
CA GLN A 55 -3.33 20.18 -10.00
C GLN A 55 -4.66 20.09 -10.73
N LEU A 56 -5.32 18.93 -10.63
CA LEU A 56 -6.62 18.67 -11.25
C LEU A 56 -7.69 18.30 -10.20
N PRO A 57 -8.05 19.18 -9.24
CA PRO A 57 -8.96 18.83 -8.15
C PRO A 57 -10.34 18.37 -8.63
N ALA A 58 -10.81 18.93 -9.75
CA ALA A 58 -12.09 18.60 -10.34
C ALA A 58 -12.14 17.19 -10.95
N LEU A 59 -11.01 16.50 -11.11
CA LEU A 59 -11.00 15.09 -11.51
C LEU A 59 -11.36 14.17 -10.35
N PHE A 60 -11.09 14.55 -9.10
CA PHE A 60 -11.29 13.66 -7.96
C PHE A 60 -12.75 13.19 -7.82
N ILE A 61 -13.71 14.10 -8.00
CA ILE A 61 -15.14 13.75 -7.98
C ILE A 61 -15.49 12.80 -9.13
N THR A 62 -14.93 13.02 -10.32
CA THR A 62 -15.09 12.14 -11.49
C THR A 62 -14.49 10.76 -11.23
N MET A 63 -13.32 10.67 -10.58
CA MET A 63 -12.70 9.40 -10.19
C MET A 63 -13.62 8.62 -9.24
N VAL A 64 -14.11 9.28 -8.19
CA VAL A 64 -15.01 8.65 -7.21
C VAL A 64 -16.31 8.17 -7.86
N ARG A 65 -16.84 8.91 -8.84
CA ARG A 65 -18.13 8.58 -9.47
C ARG A 65 -18.03 7.52 -10.57
N TYR A 66 -17.01 7.56 -11.42
CA TYR A 66 -16.97 6.78 -12.67
C TYR A 66 -15.83 5.74 -12.75
N VAL A 67 -14.79 5.91 -11.94
CA VAL A 67 -13.61 5.02 -11.90
C VAL A 67 -13.71 4.06 -10.72
N LEU A 68 -14.02 4.56 -9.52
CA LEU A 68 -14.19 3.75 -8.31
C LEU A 68 -15.16 2.57 -8.47
N PRO A 69 -16.33 2.70 -9.13
CA PRO A 69 -17.24 1.57 -9.33
C PRO A 69 -16.90 0.68 -10.53
N SER A 70 -15.83 0.96 -11.29
CA SER A 70 -15.47 0.14 -12.46
C SER A 70 -15.09 -1.29 -12.06
N GLU A 71 -15.59 -2.28 -12.78
CA GLU A 71 -15.23 -3.70 -12.59
C GLU A 71 -13.89 -4.05 -13.26
N ASN A 72 -13.36 -3.16 -14.10
CA ASN A 72 -12.13 -3.39 -14.84
C ASN A 72 -10.91 -3.34 -13.91
N HIS A 73 -10.21 -4.47 -13.79
CA HIS A 73 -9.05 -4.58 -12.90
C HIS A 73 -7.89 -3.64 -13.27
N THR A 74 -7.72 -3.29 -14.55
CA THR A 74 -6.70 -2.34 -15.00
C THR A 74 -7.04 -0.93 -14.52
N VAL A 75 -8.30 -0.53 -14.68
CA VAL A 75 -8.82 0.76 -14.19
C VAL A 75 -8.69 0.86 -12.66
N GLN A 76 -9.07 -0.19 -11.93
CA GLN A 76 -8.90 -0.26 -10.46
C GLN A 76 -7.44 -0.17 -10.03
N LYS A 77 -6.52 -0.82 -10.76
CA LYS A 77 -5.08 -0.72 -10.48
C LYS A 77 -4.56 0.70 -10.69
N LEU A 78 -4.99 1.37 -11.78
CA LEU A 78 -4.64 2.77 -12.04
C LEU A 78 -5.24 3.69 -10.99
N LEU A 79 -6.45 3.40 -10.49
CA LEU A 79 -7.07 4.14 -9.40
C LEU A 79 -6.19 4.11 -8.13
N LEU A 80 -5.64 2.96 -7.76
CA LEU A 80 -4.74 2.87 -6.60
C LEU A 80 -3.46 3.71 -6.80
N LEU A 81 -2.91 3.75 -8.01
CA LEU A 81 -1.76 4.62 -8.33
C LEU A 81 -2.13 6.10 -8.25
N TYR A 82 -3.28 6.48 -8.81
CA TYR A 82 -3.81 7.83 -8.69
C TYR A 82 -3.98 8.23 -7.21
N LEU A 83 -4.57 7.36 -6.40
CA LEU A 83 -4.75 7.60 -4.96
C LEU A 83 -3.41 7.74 -4.21
N GLU A 84 -2.33 7.10 -4.66
CA GLU A 84 -1.00 7.31 -4.07
C GLU A 84 -0.53 8.76 -4.27
N THR A 85 -0.83 9.37 -5.43
CA THR A 85 -0.32 10.70 -5.84
C THR A 85 -1.09 11.91 -5.31
N ILE A 86 -2.39 11.80 -5.04
CA ILE A 86 -3.21 12.98 -4.67
C ILE A 86 -2.98 13.45 -3.24
N GLN A 87 -3.40 14.68 -2.91
CA GLN A 87 -3.51 15.14 -1.52
C GLN A 87 -4.84 14.66 -0.90
N LYS A 88 -4.79 14.06 0.30
CA LYS A 88 -5.97 13.44 0.94
C LYS A 88 -6.68 14.35 1.94
N HIS A 89 -6.06 15.48 2.27
CA HIS A 89 -6.57 16.44 3.23
C HIS A 89 -6.91 17.76 2.54
N ASP A 90 -7.87 18.47 3.09
CA ASP A 90 -8.20 19.84 2.70
C ASP A 90 -7.14 20.85 3.19
N ALA A 91 -7.36 22.14 2.88
CA ALA A 91 -6.47 23.22 3.31
C ALA A 91 -6.39 23.40 4.84
N LYS A 92 -7.33 22.82 5.60
CA LYS A 92 -7.38 22.86 7.06
C LYS A 92 -6.73 21.64 7.71
N GLY A 93 -6.28 20.67 6.91
CA GLY A 93 -5.72 19.41 7.38
C GLY A 93 -6.76 18.35 7.75
N THR A 94 -8.02 18.54 7.36
CA THR A 94 -9.10 17.55 7.56
C THR A 94 -9.15 16.58 6.38
N LEU A 95 -9.36 15.29 6.64
CA LEU A 95 -9.51 14.28 5.58
C LEU A 95 -10.69 14.63 4.67
N LEU A 96 -10.51 14.49 3.35
CA LEU A 96 -11.58 14.74 2.36
C LEU A 96 -12.77 13.79 2.59
N PRO A 97 -14.03 14.26 2.63
CA PRO A 97 -15.19 13.41 2.93
C PRO A 97 -15.36 12.20 2.00
N GLU A 98 -14.97 12.33 0.73
CA GLU A 98 -15.05 11.26 -0.26
C GLU A 98 -14.09 10.10 0.06
N MET A 99 -13.08 10.31 0.92
CA MET A 99 -12.19 9.25 1.40
C MET A 99 -12.93 8.14 2.14
N ILE A 100 -14.13 8.42 2.66
CA ILE A 100 -15.01 7.40 3.24
C ILE A 100 -15.38 6.34 2.19
N LEU A 101 -15.73 6.77 0.96
CA LEU A 101 -16.07 5.86 -0.13
C LEU A 101 -14.85 5.07 -0.60
N ILE A 102 -13.69 5.72 -0.66
CA ILE A 102 -12.41 5.06 -0.96
C ILE A 102 -12.10 4.00 0.09
N CYS A 103 -12.23 4.32 1.37
CA CYS A 103 -12.01 3.38 2.47
C CYS A 103 -12.92 2.15 2.36
N GLN A 104 -14.19 2.34 2.03
CA GLN A 104 -15.12 1.23 1.85
C GLN A 104 -14.74 0.36 0.63
N ASN A 105 -14.33 0.96 -0.47
CA ASN A 105 -13.83 0.23 -1.64
C ASN A 105 -12.56 -0.57 -1.31
N LEU A 106 -11.58 0.03 -0.63
CA LEU A 106 -10.36 -0.66 -0.20
C LEU A 106 -10.68 -1.85 0.70
N ARG A 107 -11.60 -1.69 1.66
CA ARG A 107 -12.05 -2.79 2.51
C ARG A 107 -12.65 -3.94 1.70
N ASN A 108 -13.50 -3.63 0.72
CA ASN A 108 -14.07 -4.63 -0.18
C ASN A 108 -12.97 -5.34 -0.99
N ASN A 109 -11.99 -4.60 -1.50
CA ASN A 109 -10.86 -5.16 -2.25
C ASN A 109 -9.99 -6.11 -1.41
N LEU A 110 -9.79 -5.82 -0.12
CA LEU A 110 -9.07 -6.71 0.81
C LEU A 110 -9.81 -8.03 1.08
N GLN A 111 -11.12 -8.08 0.84
CA GLN A 111 -11.97 -9.26 1.00
C GLN A 111 -12.37 -9.88 -0.34
N HIS A 112 -11.86 -9.35 -1.45
CA HIS A 112 -12.23 -9.76 -2.80
C HIS A 112 -11.84 -11.23 -3.10
N PRO A 113 -12.61 -12.02 -3.85
CA PRO A 113 -12.25 -13.41 -4.15
C PRO A 113 -10.93 -13.55 -4.93
N ASN A 114 -10.59 -12.57 -5.76
CA ASN A 114 -9.35 -12.53 -6.53
C ASN A 114 -8.15 -12.10 -5.65
N GLU A 115 -7.16 -12.98 -5.53
CA GLU A 115 -5.93 -12.78 -4.76
C GLU A 115 -5.06 -11.64 -5.28
N TYR A 116 -5.11 -11.35 -6.58
CA TYR A 116 -4.36 -10.25 -7.17
C TYR A 116 -4.91 -8.91 -6.71
N VAL A 117 -6.25 -8.75 -6.69
CA VAL A 117 -6.91 -7.54 -6.18
C VAL A 117 -6.54 -7.30 -4.72
N ARG A 118 -6.59 -8.35 -3.89
CA ARG A 118 -6.15 -8.27 -2.48
C ARG A 118 -4.69 -7.83 -2.38
N GLY A 119 -3.78 -8.48 -3.09
CA GLY A 119 -2.34 -8.21 -2.97
C GLY A 119 -1.93 -6.83 -3.49
N VAL A 120 -2.51 -6.35 -4.60
CA VAL A 120 -2.25 -4.97 -5.08
C VAL A 120 -2.80 -3.95 -4.07
N THR A 121 -3.97 -4.21 -3.49
CA THR A 121 -4.53 -3.34 -2.44
C THR A 121 -3.65 -3.33 -1.19
N LEU A 122 -3.21 -4.49 -0.70
CA LEU A 122 -2.28 -4.59 0.43
C LEU A 122 -0.96 -3.87 0.15
N ARG A 123 -0.43 -3.98 -1.07
CA ARG A 123 0.75 -3.22 -1.49
C ARG A 123 0.50 -1.72 -1.43
N PHE A 124 -0.65 -1.23 -1.91
CA PHE A 124 -1.03 0.18 -1.83
C PHE A 124 -1.07 0.68 -0.37
N LEU A 125 -1.59 -0.11 0.57
CA LEU A 125 -1.64 0.26 1.98
C LEU A 125 -0.25 0.50 2.60
N THR A 126 0.81 -0.10 2.05
CA THR A 126 2.19 0.18 2.51
C THR A 126 2.63 1.63 2.27
N ARG A 127 1.92 2.37 1.42
CA ARG A 127 2.26 3.73 0.96
C ARG A 127 1.29 4.79 1.50
N LEU A 128 0.08 4.40 1.88
CA LEU A 128 -0.94 5.30 2.43
C LEU A 128 -0.49 5.85 3.78
N GLN A 129 -0.61 7.14 4.10
CA GLN A 129 -0.05 7.74 5.34
C GLN A 129 -1.09 8.01 6.43
N GLU A 130 -2.35 8.14 6.02
CA GLU A 130 -3.47 8.63 6.80
C GLU A 130 -3.97 7.58 7.80
N ARG A 131 -3.78 7.82 9.10
CA ARG A 131 -4.26 6.92 10.17
C ARG A 131 -5.77 6.67 10.07
N GLU A 132 -6.55 7.73 9.85
CA GLU A 132 -8.01 7.68 9.71
C GLU A 132 -8.48 6.74 8.59
N LEU A 133 -7.65 6.53 7.56
CA LEU A 133 -7.93 5.57 6.49
C LEU A 133 -7.41 4.17 6.80
N LEU A 134 -6.31 4.03 7.54
CA LEU A 134 -5.68 2.74 7.82
C LEU A 134 -6.38 1.99 8.94
N GLU A 135 -6.70 2.67 10.05
CA GLU A 135 -7.37 2.10 11.23
C GLU A 135 -8.60 1.23 10.86
N PRO A 136 -9.56 1.71 10.05
CA PRO A 136 -10.72 0.90 9.64
C PRO A 136 -10.40 -0.31 8.74
N LEU A 137 -9.16 -0.43 8.22
CA LEU A 137 -8.71 -1.49 7.32
C LEU A 137 -7.86 -2.55 8.04
N ILE A 138 -7.31 -2.24 9.22
CA ILE A 138 -6.43 -3.14 9.99
C ILE A 138 -7.03 -4.55 10.14
N PRO A 139 -8.30 -4.75 10.55
CA PRO A 139 -8.86 -6.09 10.69
C PRO A 139 -8.83 -6.91 9.39
N SER A 140 -9.01 -6.23 8.24
CA SER A 140 -8.93 -6.87 6.93
C SER A 140 -7.48 -7.14 6.51
N VAL A 141 -6.51 -6.34 6.93
CA VAL A 141 -5.09 -6.63 6.74
C VAL A 141 -4.68 -7.87 7.53
N LEU A 142 -5.06 -7.94 8.82
CA LEU A 142 -4.73 -9.05 9.71
C LEU A 142 -5.32 -10.37 9.24
N SER A 143 -6.58 -10.39 8.79
CA SER A 143 -7.20 -11.62 8.27
C SER A 143 -6.51 -12.18 7.01
N ASN A 144 -5.80 -11.32 6.25
CA ASN A 144 -5.05 -11.73 5.08
C ASN A 144 -3.66 -12.34 5.41
N LEU A 145 -3.21 -12.30 6.67
CA LEU A 145 -1.99 -12.98 7.11
C LEU A 145 -2.12 -14.51 7.05
N ASP A 146 -3.33 -15.03 7.26
CA ASP A 146 -3.63 -16.47 7.22
C ASP A 146 -4.27 -16.89 5.87
N HIS A 147 -4.14 -16.06 4.82
CA HIS A 147 -4.74 -16.35 3.51
C HIS A 147 -4.09 -17.56 2.82
N ARG A 148 -4.86 -18.35 2.04
CA ARG A 148 -4.36 -19.59 1.39
C ARG A 148 -3.19 -19.37 0.43
N HIS A 149 -3.14 -18.23 -0.27
CA HIS A 149 -2.10 -17.91 -1.26
C HIS A 149 -0.96 -17.11 -0.64
N SER A 150 0.28 -17.58 -0.80
CA SER A 150 1.49 -16.90 -0.32
C SER A 150 1.65 -15.49 -0.90
N TYR A 151 1.18 -15.25 -2.13
CA TYR A 151 1.13 -13.93 -2.75
C TYR A 151 0.43 -12.89 -1.85
N VAL A 152 -0.72 -13.25 -1.28
CA VAL A 152 -1.50 -12.36 -0.41
C VAL A 152 -0.81 -12.20 0.94
N ARG A 153 -0.39 -13.31 1.58
CA ARG A 153 0.31 -13.28 2.88
C ARG A 153 1.57 -12.41 2.83
N ARG A 154 2.35 -12.52 1.75
CA ARG A 154 3.54 -11.69 1.51
C ARG A 154 3.25 -10.20 1.58
N TYR A 155 2.17 -9.74 0.95
CA TYR A 155 1.78 -8.33 0.97
C TYR A 155 1.05 -7.95 2.26
N ALA A 156 0.35 -8.89 2.91
CA ALA A 156 -0.26 -8.67 4.22
C ALA A 156 0.80 -8.41 5.28
N VAL A 157 1.89 -9.17 5.27
CA VAL A 157 3.06 -8.93 6.14
C VAL A 157 3.69 -7.57 5.87
N LEU A 158 3.86 -7.18 4.59
CA LEU A 158 4.40 -5.85 4.26
C LEU A 158 3.46 -4.72 4.71
N ALA A 159 2.15 -4.90 4.57
CA ALA A 159 1.15 -3.93 5.02
C ALA A 159 1.16 -3.81 6.55
N LEU A 160 1.15 -4.94 7.28
CA LEU A 160 1.28 -4.96 8.73
C LEU A 160 2.56 -4.26 9.18
N ALA A 161 3.70 -4.59 8.59
CA ALA A 161 4.98 -3.96 8.91
C ALA A 161 4.96 -2.44 8.68
N SER A 162 4.42 -1.99 7.54
CA SER A 162 4.26 -0.57 7.24
C SER A 162 3.36 0.12 8.26
N ILE A 163 2.25 -0.49 8.69
CA ILE A 163 1.34 0.09 9.69
C ILE A 163 2.02 0.15 11.06
N ALA A 164 2.62 -0.96 11.51
CA ALA A 164 3.20 -1.10 12.83
C ALA A 164 4.44 -0.21 13.06
N THR A 165 5.23 0.06 12.02
CA THR A 165 6.42 0.92 12.11
C THR A 165 6.12 2.42 12.18
N ARG A 166 4.84 2.83 12.10
CA ARG A 166 4.44 4.23 12.12
C ARG A 166 4.27 4.74 13.55
N PRO A 167 4.24 6.08 13.75
CA PRO A 167 4.04 6.67 15.07
C PRO A 167 2.78 6.20 15.81
N PHE A 168 1.73 5.80 15.08
CA PHE A 168 0.48 5.29 15.65
C PHE A 168 0.41 3.76 15.70
N GLY A 169 1.40 3.05 15.15
CA GLY A 169 1.37 1.60 15.00
C GLY A 169 1.29 0.85 16.33
N GLU A 170 1.99 1.31 17.36
CA GLU A 170 1.95 0.71 18.70
C GLU A 170 0.57 0.82 19.36
N ALA A 171 -0.17 1.90 19.08
CA ALA A 171 -1.52 2.08 19.61
C ALA A 171 -2.55 1.24 18.84
N ASP A 172 -2.41 1.16 17.51
CA ASP A 172 -3.41 0.53 16.64
C ASP A 172 -3.20 -0.98 16.48
N VAL A 173 -1.95 -1.46 16.54
CA VAL A 173 -1.58 -2.89 16.43
C VAL A 173 -0.47 -3.23 17.45
N PRO A 174 -0.76 -3.18 18.76
CA PRO A 174 0.24 -3.43 19.80
C PRO A 174 0.84 -4.85 19.76
N ASP A 175 0.08 -5.81 19.22
CA ASP A 175 0.42 -7.23 19.08
C ASP A 175 1.14 -7.56 17.75
N ALA A 176 1.56 -6.54 16.98
CA ALA A 176 2.26 -6.76 15.72
C ALA A 176 3.50 -7.67 15.83
N PRO A 177 4.36 -7.56 16.87
CA PRO A 177 5.50 -8.48 17.04
C PRO A 177 5.06 -9.95 17.22
N GLU A 178 4.06 -10.22 18.05
CA GLU A 178 3.49 -11.55 18.29
C GLU A 178 2.90 -12.15 17.01
N LEU A 179 2.18 -11.33 16.25
CA LEU A 179 1.60 -11.75 14.97
C LEU A 179 2.69 -12.12 13.95
N LEU A 180 3.78 -11.37 13.91
CA LEU A 180 4.92 -11.66 13.03
C LEU A 180 5.66 -12.93 13.44
N GLU A 181 5.81 -13.21 14.74
CA GLU A 181 6.35 -14.48 15.24
C GLU A 181 5.47 -15.66 14.82
N LYS A 182 4.14 -15.55 14.98
CA LYS A 182 3.18 -16.57 14.50
C LYS A 182 3.32 -16.83 13.00
N VAL A 183 3.48 -15.77 12.20
CA VAL A 183 3.72 -15.89 10.75
C VAL A 183 5.05 -16.61 10.49
N LEU A 184 6.12 -16.27 11.20
CA LEU A 184 7.44 -16.92 11.01
C LEU A 184 7.43 -18.41 11.36
N ASP A 185 6.61 -18.83 12.33
CA ASP A 185 6.48 -20.21 12.76
C ASP A 185 5.69 -21.08 11.78
N SER A 186 4.71 -20.50 11.08
CA SER A 186 3.78 -21.22 10.21
C SER A 186 4.08 -21.07 8.71
N GLU A 187 4.77 -20.01 8.30
CA GLU A 187 4.99 -19.70 6.89
C GLU A 187 6.06 -20.60 6.25
N GLN A 188 5.81 -20.99 5.01
CA GLN A 188 6.70 -21.83 4.20
C GLN A 188 7.35 -21.04 3.05
N ASP A 189 6.68 -19.98 2.56
CA ASP A 189 7.21 -19.15 1.49
C ASP A 189 8.42 -18.33 1.97
N ALA A 190 9.58 -18.55 1.35
CA ALA A 190 10.83 -17.89 1.72
C ALA A 190 10.73 -16.35 1.66
N GLY A 191 10.00 -15.81 0.68
CA GLY A 191 9.82 -14.37 0.51
C GLY A 191 8.97 -13.75 1.62
N THR A 192 7.88 -14.41 2.00
CA THR A 192 7.05 -13.99 3.13
C THR A 192 7.79 -14.11 4.46
N ARG A 193 8.51 -15.22 4.70
CA ARG A 193 9.32 -15.39 5.92
C ARG A 193 10.38 -14.30 6.06
N ARG A 194 11.10 -13.98 4.98
CA ARG A 194 12.07 -12.88 4.96
C ARG A 194 11.40 -11.56 5.36
N ASN A 195 10.25 -11.24 4.76
CA ASN A 195 9.53 -10.00 5.08
C ASN A 195 9.09 -9.95 6.54
N ALA A 196 8.59 -11.07 7.07
CA ALA A 196 8.12 -11.16 8.44
C ALA A 196 9.28 -10.99 9.43
N PHE A 197 10.43 -11.60 9.15
CA PHE A 197 11.62 -11.46 9.98
C PHE A 197 12.17 -10.04 9.95
N ARG A 198 12.28 -9.42 8.77
CA ARG A 198 12.69 -8.01 8.64
C ARG A 198 11.76 -7.10 9.44
N ALA A 199 10.45 -7.32 9.36
CA ALA A 199 9.47 -6.54 10.11
C ALA A 199 9.62 -6.75 11.62
N LEU A 200 9.80 -7.99 12.07
CA LEU A 200 10.01 -8.31 13.49
C LEU A 200 11.30 -7.67 14.01
N ALA A 201 12.38 -7.72 13.24
CA ALA A 201 13.65 -7.07 13.57
C ALA A 201 13.52 -5.55 13.71
N ALA A 202 12.68 -4.91 12.89
CA ALA A 202 12.42 -3.48 12.97
C ALA A 202 11.56 -3.09 14.18
N LEU A 203 10.58 -3.92 14.55
CA LEU A 203 9.65 -3.63 15.66
C LEU A 203 10.19 -4.09 17.03
N SER A 204 10.83 -5.25 17.09
CA SER A 204 11.38 -5.85 18.29
C SER A 204 12.66 -6.63 17.99
N PRO A 205 13.82 -5.96 18.02
CA PRO A 205 15.13 -6.60 17.82
C PRO A 205 15.39 -7.76 18.79
N GLN A 206 14.87 -7.68 20.02
CA GLN A 206 15.03 -8.71 21.04
C GLN A 206 14.33 -10.00 20.66
N ARG A 207 13.06 -9.91 20.20
CA ARG A 207 12.29 -11.06 19.70
C ARG A 207 12.91 -11.66 18.46
N ALA A 208 13.33 -10.83 17.51
CA ALA A 208 14.02 -11.29 16.31
C ALA A 208 15.33 -12.04 16.65
N SER A 209 16.10 -11.54 17.63
CA SER A 209 17.31 -12.22 18.10
C SER A 209 16.99 -13.56 18.76
N ALA A 210 15.99 -13.61 19.63
CA ALA A 210 15.53 -14.85 20.26
C ALA A 210 15.08 -15.88 19.23
N PHE A 211 14.36 -15.46 18.18
CA PHE A 211 13.96 -16.30 17.06
C PHE A 211 15.15 -16.92 16.33
N LEU A 212 16.20 -16.14 16.07
CA LEU A 212 17.43 -16.65 15.43
C LEU A 212 18.17 -17.63 16.31
N PHE A 213 18.37 -17.31 17.61
CA PHE A 213 19.07 -18.19 18.54
C PHE A 213 18.35 -19.53 18.71
N ALA A 214 17.02 -19.52 18.78
CA ALA A 214 16.23 -20.75 18.89
C ALA A 214 16.34 -21.66 17.65
N ARG A 215 16.81 -21.14 16.51
CA ARG A 215 16.85 -21.83 15.22
C ARG A 215 18.24 -21.85 14.59
N ALA A 216 19.28 -21.52 15.35
CA ALA A 216 20.65 -21.39 14.86
C ALA A 216 21.15 -22.68 14.17
N ASP A 217 20.77 -23.86 14.67
CA ASP A 217 21.13 -25.15 14.08
C ASP A 217 20.58 -25.35 12.66
N SER A 218 19.47 -24.68 12.32
CA SER A 218 18.85 -24.75 11.00
C SER A 218 19.43 -23.75 9.99
N ALA A 219 20.36 -22.88 10.43
CA ALA A 219 20.92 -21.81 9.60
C ALA A 219 21.50 -22.27 8.25
N PRO A 220 22.18 -23.43 8.14
CA PRO A 220 22.70 -23.90 6.84
C PRO A 220 21.61 -24.19 5.79
N ALA A 221 20.36 -24.41 6.22
CA ALA A 221 19.23 -24.68 5.33
C ALA A 221 18.41 -23.43 4.98
N TRP A 222 18.79 -22.25 5.49
CA TRP A 222 18.05 -21.03 5.21
C TRP A 222 18.27 -20.56 3.77
N PRO A 223 17.22 -20.09 3.07
CA PRO A 223 17.39 -19.42 1.80
C PRO A 223 18.31 -18.19 1.94
N ASP A 224 19.17 -17.94 0.95
CA ASP A 224 20.12 -16.81 0.95
C ASP A 224 19.46 -15.46 1.29
N SER A 225 18.24 -15.26 0.79
CA SER A 225 17.46 -14.05 1.03
C SER A 225 17.08 -13.85 2.49
N PHE A 226 16.83 -14.93 3.23
CA PHE A 226 16.57 -14.89 4.67
C PHE A 226 17.87 -14.78 5.46
N ALA A 227 18.91 -15.54 5.08
CA ALA A 227 20.21 -15.50 5.73
C ALA A 227 20.83 -14.09 5.71
N THR A 228 20.67 -13.37 4.59
CA THR A 228 21.14 -11.98 4.46
C THR A 228 20.47 -11.05 5.48
N GLU A 229 19.15 -11.17 5.69
CA GLU A 229 18.43 -10.37 6.70
C GLU A 229 18.82 -10.76 8.12
N ALA A 230 18.98 -12.06 8.39
CA ALA A 230 19.43 -12.54 9.70
C ALA A 230 20.81 -11.97 10.07
N LEU A 231 21.74 -11.94 9.10
CA LEU A 231 23.06 -11.32 9.27
C LEU A 231 22.98 -9.81 9.46
N ALA A 232 22.01 -9.13 8.84
CA ALA A 232 21.85 -7.69 9.00
C ALA A 232 21.43 -7.28 10.42
N LEU A 233 20.71 -8.13 11.15
CA LEU A 233 20.35 -7.90 12.56
C LEU A 233 21.56 -8.05 13.51
N LEU A 234 22.53 -8.89 13.14
CA LEU A 234 23.71 -9.19 13.97
C LEU A 234 24.87 -8.20 13.77
N ARG A 235 24.74 -7.28 12.82
CA ARG A 235 25.71 -6.21 12.52
C ARG A 235 25.35 -4.93 13.25
#